data_AF-A0A1T5AG65-F1
#
_entry.id   AF-A0A1T5AG65-F1
#
_cell.length_a   1.000
_cell.length_b   1.000
_cell.length_c   1.000
_cell.angle_alpha   90.00
_cell.angle_beta   90.00
_cell.angle_gamma   90.00
#
_symmetry.space_group_name_H-M   'P 1'
#
loop_
_entity.id
_entity.type
_entity.pdbx_description
1 polymer ?
#
loop_
_entity_poly.entity_id
_entity_poly.type
_entity_poly.pdbx_seq_one_letter_code
_entity_poly.pdbx_strand_id
1 'polypeptide(L)'
;MSPARPAAHIRSMTTLRQEAQDPATAPERLHELIHLAGDRGAQDTMARFNAARNPSLDVGTLRLLAEDRLDFIANAARERPGMPRRPGPGLRIPGVPHFDPRTGRMSR
;
A
#
# COMPACT_ATOMS: atom_id res chain seq x y z
N MET A 1 44.22 17.97 19.99
CA MET A 1 42.90 17.65 20.57
C MET A 1 41.85 17.94 19.51
N SER A 2 41.35 16.91 18.84
CA SER A 2 40.27 17.04 17.85
C SER A 2 39.01 16.38 18.42
N PRO A 3 37.83 17.01 18.36
CA PRO A 3 36.63 16.43 18.93
C PRO A 3 36.18 15.21 18.11
N ALA A 4 35.82 14.15 18.83
CA ALA A 4 35.22 12.95 18.29
C ALA A 4 33.91 13.32 17.56
N ARG A 5 33.83 12.99 16.27
CA ARG A 5 32.60 13.07 15.49
C ARG A 5 31.60 12.08 16.08
N PRO A 6 30.33 12.45 16.34
CA PRO A 6 29.35 11.50 16.83
C PRO A 6 29.14 10.39 15.81
N ALA A 7 29.14 9.15 16.29
CA ALA A 7 28.85 7.96 15.52
C ALA A 7 27.46 8.09 14.90
N ALA A 8 27.41 8.54 13.65
CA ALA A 8 26.28 8.35 12.79
C ALA A 8 26.02 6.85 12.76
N HIS A 9 24.93 6.43 13.39
CA HIS A 9 24.45 5.06 13.36
C HIS A 9 24.51 4.60 11.91
N ILE A 10 25.22 3.49 11.70
CA ILE A 10 25.27 2.78 10.43
C ILE A 10 23.82 2.41 10.13
N ARG A 11 23.11 3.25 9.36
CA ARG A 11 21.88 2.85 8.68
C ARG A 11 22.32 1.74 7.76
N SER A 12 22.16 0.48 8.18
CA SER A 12 22.15 -0.66 7.27
C SER A 12 21.34 -0.22 6.04
N MET A 13 21.95 -0.29 4.86
CA MET A 13 21.28 0.08 3.59
C MET A 13 20.24 -0.98 3.22
N THR A 14 19.29 -1.26 4.11
CA THR A 14 18.11 -2.06 3.79
C THR A 14 17.25 -1.30 2.81
N THR A 15 16.79 -1.99 1.78
CA THR A 15 15.91 -1.40 0.77
C THR A 15 14.53 -1.15 1.37
N LEU A 16 13.77 -0.18 0.83
CA LEU A 16 12.39 0.10 1.25
C LEU A 16 11.52 -1.17 1.27
N ARG A 17 11.77 -2.11 0.35
CA ARG A 17 11.06 -3.38 0.23
C ARG A 17 11.33 -4.32 1.39
N GLN A 18 12.59 -4.40 1.83
CA GLN A 18 13.00 -5.24 2.96
C GLN A 18 12.40 -4.70 4.25
N GLU A 19 12.50 -3.39 4.49
CA GLU A 19 11.88 -2.77 5.66
C GLU A 19 10.35 -2.95 5.67
N ALA A 20 9.69 -2.81 4.52
CA ALA A 20 8.26 -3.03 4.41
C ALA A 20 7.84 -4.50 4.64
N GLN A 21 8.72 -5.45 4.37
CA GLN A 21 8.46 -6.88 4.56
C GLN A 21 8.75 -7.36 5.98
N ASP A 22 9.65 -6.69 6.69
CA ASP A 22 10.05 -7.09 8.04
C ASP A 22 8.88 -6.92 9.03
N PRO A 23 8.40 -8.01 9.66
CA PRO A 23 7.32 -7.93 10.63
C PRO A 23 7.70 -7.15 11.89
N ALA A 24 8.98 -6.94 12.16
CA ALA A 24 9.44 -6.11 13.29
C ALA A 24 9.44 -4.61 12.97
N THR A 25 9.18 -4.21 11.72
CA THR A 25 9.12 -2.79 11.36
C THR A 25 7.93 -2.12 12.04
N ALA A 26 8.21 -1.03 12.75
CA ALA A 26 7.21 -0.25 13.47
C ALA A 26 6.15 0.33 12.51
N PRO A 27 4.88 0.44 12.95
CA PRO A 27 3.80 1.00 12.13
C PRO A 27 4.09 2.41 11.63
N GLU A 28 4.70 3.26 12.46
CA GLU A 28 5.10 4.63 12.07
C GLU A 28 6.11 4.60 10.95
N ARG A 29 7.07 3.65 11.00
CA ARG A 29 8.06 3.46 9.94
C ARG A 29 7.41 2.94 8.66
N LEU A 30 6.47 2.01 8.75
CA LEU A 30 5.71 1.55 7.59
C LEU A 30 4.87 2.68 6.97
N HIS A 31 4.26 3.52 7.79
CA HIS A 31 3.56 4.72 7.36
C HIS A 31 4.50 5.68 6.62
N GLU A 32 5.68 5.95 7.16
CA GLU A 32 6.72 6.72 6.47
C GLU A 32 7.14 6.06 5.16
N LEU A 33 7.30 4.73 5.08
CA LEU A 33 7.71 4.04 3.85
C LEU A 33 6.68 4.21 2.72
N ILE A 34 5.39 4.16 3.04
CA ILE A 34 4.33 4.36 2.04
C ILE A 34 4.12 5.84 1.69
N HIS A 35 4.40 6.76 2.62
CA HIS A 35 4.22 8.20 2.45
C HIS A 35 5.52 8.95 2.14
N LEU A 36 6.67 8.26 2.08
CA LEU A 36 7.99 8.83 1.86
C LEU A 36 7.95 9.65 0.58
N ALA A 37 7.95 10.96 0.83
CA ALA A 37 7.25 11.96 0.06
C ALA A 37 7.60 11.95 -1.43
N GLY A 38 6.56 12.03 -2.26
CA GLY A 38 6.64 12.60 -3.60
C GLY A 38 7.25 11.75 -4.71
N ASP A 39 8.25 10.90 -4.45
CA ASP A 39 9.00 10.31 -5.58
C ASP A 39 9.46 8.84 -5.46
N ARG A 40 9.73 8.29 -4.27
CA ARG A 40 10.31 6.93 -4.18
C ARG A 40 9.39 5.87 -3.57
N GLY A 41 8.75 6.17 -2.44
CA GLY A 41 7.86 5.20 -1.77
C GLY A 41 6.56 4.96 -2.54
N ALA A 42 5.95 6.03 -3.06
CA ALA A 42 4.74 5.97 -3.88
C ALA A 42 4.99 5.37 -5.29
N GLN A 43 6.24 5.26 -5.74
CA GLN A 43 6.57 4.60 -7.00
C GLN A 43 6.96 3.13 -6.80
N ASP A 44 7.44 2.73 -5.61
CA ASP A 44 7.79 1.35 -5.32
C ASP A 44 6.55 0.52 -4.96
N THR A 45 5.92 0.00 -6.01
CA THR A 45 4.83 -0.97 -5.98
C THR A 45 5.07 -2.13 -5.01
N MET A 46 6.30 -2.64 -4.92
CA MET A 46 6.60 -3.81 -4.09
C MET A 46 6.69 -3.43 -2.61
N ALA A 47 7.26 -2.26 -2.29
CA ALA A 47 7.29 -1.77 -0.91
C ALA A 47 5.86 -1.58 -0.36
N ARG A 48 4.96 -0.99 -1.15
CA ARG A 48 3.55 -0.82 -0.73
C ARG A 48 2.79 -2.13 -0.59
N PHE A 49 3.03 -3.08 -1.51
CA PHE A 49 2.46 -4.42 -1.38
C PHE A 49 2.96 -5.14 -0.13
N ASN A 50 4.26 -5.06 0.17
CA ASN A 50 4.84 -5.64 1.37
C ASN A 50 4.26 -4.98 2.63
N ALA A 51 4.15 -3.65 2.66
CA ALA A 51 3.54 -2.91 3.76
C ALA A 51 2.07 -3.33 3.98
N ALA A 52 1.26 -3.44 2.91
CA ALA A 52 -0.14 -3.89 3.00
C ALA A 52 -0.27 -5.28 3.65
N ARG A 53 0.72 -6.15 3.46
CA ARG A 53 0.76 -7.50 4.04
C ARG A 53 1.49 -7.58 5.38
N ASN A 54 2.16 -6.51 5.80
CA ASN A 54 2.93 -6.49 7.01
C ASN A 54 1.98 -6.53 8.23
N PRO A 55 2.12 -7.50 9.16
CA PRO A 55 1.20 -7.64 10.30
C PRO A 55 1.24 -6.44 11.25
N SER A 56 2.37 -5.73 11.31
CA SER A 56 2.59 -4.58 12.20
C SER A 56 1.97 -3.29 11.66
N LEU A 57 1.52 -3.27 10.40
CA LEU A 57 0.82 -2.12 9.85
C LEU A 57 -0.55 -1.95 10.51
N ASP A 58 -0.84 -0.73 10.95
CA ASP A 58 -2.09 -0.38 11.61
C ASP A 58 -3.26 -0.27 10.63
N VAL A 59 -4.48 -0.36 11.17
CA VAL A 59 -5.72 -0.34 10.38
C VAL A 59 -5.95 1.01 9.69
N GLY A 60 -5.51 2.12 10.29
CA GLY A 60 -5.63 3.45 9.68
C GLY A 60 -4.80 3.55 8.41
N THR A 61 -3.55 3.08 8.46
CA THR A 61 -2.68 3.04 7.29
C THR A 61 -3.12 2.00 6.25
N LEU A 62 -3.66 0.85 6.68
CA LEU A 62 -4.30 -0.11 5.76
C LEU A 62 -5.48 0.50 5.00
N ARG A 63 -6.27 1.38 5.62
CA ARG A 63 -7.37 2.08 4.92
C ARG A 63 -6.86 3.01 3.82
N LEU A 64 -5.71 3.65 4.02
CA LEU A 64 -5.07 4.45 2.98
C LEU A 64 -4.61 3.57 1.82
N LEU A 65 -3.97 2.43 2.11
CA LEU A 65 -3.57 1.46 1.08
C LEU A 65 -4.76 0.77 0.40
N ALA A 66 -5.92 0.68 1.05
CA ALA A 66 -7.15 0.15 0.46
C ALA A 66 -7.70 1.01 -0.70
N GLU A 67 -7.16 2.23 -0.86
CA GLU A 67 -7.43 3.15 -1.97
C GLU A 67 -6.29 3.21 -2.99
N ASP A 68 -5.22 2.39 -2.82
CA ASP A 68 -4.08 2.34 -3.74
C ASP A 68 -4.56 2.14 -5.19
N ARG A 69 -3.92 2.85 -6.12
CA ARG A 69 -4.22 2.82 -7.56
C ARG A 69 -4.14 1.42 -8.17
N LEU A 70 -3.35 0.52 -7.56
CA LEU A 70 -3.18 -0.85 -8.02
C LEU A 70 -4.13 -1.77 -7.24
N ASP A 71 -5.07 -2.40 -7.95
CA ASP A 71 -6.11 -3.24 -7.36
C ASP A 71 -5.55 -4.35 -6.46
N PHE A 72 -4.42 -4.96 -6.82
CA PHE A 72 -3.82 -6.02 -6.00
C PHE A 72 -3.26 -5.50 -4.66
N ILE A 73 -2.75 -4.26 -4.61
CA ILE A 73 -2.30 -3.63 -3.36
C ILE A 73 -3.52 -3.26 -2.52
N ALA A 74 -4.51 -2.61 -3.14
CA ALA A 74 -5.76 -2.24 -2.48
C ALA A 74 -6.47 -3.46 -1.89
N ASN A 75 -6.51 -4.57 -2.63
CA ASN A 75 -7.12 -5.81 -2.16
C ASN A 75 -6.31 -6.45 -1.02
N ALA A 76 -4.97 -6.48 -1.10
CA ALA A 76 -4.15 -6.98 0.00
C ALA A 76 -4.39 -6.18 1.29
N ALA A 77 -4.52 -4.86 1.19
CA ALA A 77 -4.81 -4.00 2.35
C ALA A 77 -6.23 -4.17 2.89
N ARG A 78 -7.22 -4.47 2.03
CA ARG A 78 -8.62 -4.71 2.40
C ARG A 78 -8.84 -6.06 3.09
N GLU A 79 -8.09 -7.08 2.69
CA GLU A 79 -8.23 -8.43 3.24
C GLU A 79 -7.99 -8.48 4.75
N ARG A 80 -6.97 -7.77 5.26
CA ARG A 80 -6.61 -7.77 6.69
C ARG A 80 -7.73 -7.28 7.62
N PRO A 81 -8.36 -6.11 7.39
CA PRO A 81 -9.49 -5.67 8.19
C PRO A 81 -10.84 -6.31 7.79
N GLY A 82 -10.84 -7.31 6.88
CA GLY A 82 -12.07 -7.95 6.42
C GLY A 82 -12.95 -7.05 5.55
N MET A 83 -12.37 -6.04 4.89
CA MET A 83 -13.11 -5.16 3.98
C MET A 83 -13.44 -5.88 2.68
N PRO A 84 -14.55 -5.52 2.01
CA PRO A 84 -14.85 -6.03 0.69
C PRO A 84 -13.73 -5.63 -0.28
N ARG A 85 -13.36 -6.56 -1.18
CA ARG A 85 -12.43 -6.29 -2.27
C ARG A 85 -12.88 -5.07 -3.05
N ARG A 86 -11.90 -4.33 -3.58
CA ARG A 86 -12.16 -3.19 -4.44
C ARG A 86 -13.04 -3.69 -5.60
N PRO A 87 -14.18 -3.03 -5.88
CA PRO A 87 -14.95 -3.37 -7.06
C PRO A 87 -14.02 -3.23 -8.26
N GLY A 88 -13.75 -4.34 -8.96
CA GLY A 88 -13.05 -4.24 -10.23
C GLY A 88 -13.83 -3.31 -11.16
N PRO A 89 -13.19 -2.66 -12.14
CA PRO A 89 -13.95 -2.10 -13.26
C PRO A 89 -14.80 -3.26 -13.78
N GLY A 90 -16.12 -3.21 -13.52
CA GLY A 90 -17.01 -4.35 -13.72
C GLY A 90 -16.71 -4.94 -15.08
N LEU A 91 -16.42 -6.25 -15.11
CA LEU A 91 -15.90 -6.95 -16.28
C LEU A 91 -16.67 -6.47 -17.52
N ARG A 92 -16.07 -5.56 -18.30
CA ARG A 92 -16.67 -5.08 -19.54
C ARG A 92 -16.42 -6.18 -20.55
N ILE A 93 -17.28 -7.19 -20.52
CA ILE A 93 -17.32 -8.19 -21.57
C ILE A 93 -17.85 -7.44 -22.81
N PRO A 94 -17.07 -7.32 -23.89
CA PRO A 94 -17.56 -6.67 -25.10
C PRO A 94 -18.86 -7.34 -25.56
N GLY A 95 -19.92 -6.56 -25.71
CA GLY A 95 -21.23 -7.05 -26.14
C GLY A 95 -22.20 -7.48 -25.04
N VAL A 96 -21.80 -7.46 -23.76
CA VAL A 96 -22.72 -7.73 -22.64
C VAL A 96 -23.25 -6.41 -22.06
N PRO A 97 -24.57 -6.23 -21.96
CA PRO A 97 -25.15 -5.06 -21.33
C PRO A 97 -24.65 -4.88 -19.89
N HIS A 98 -24.15 -3.70 -19.56
CA HIS A 98 -23.69 -3.33 -18.24
C HIS A 98 -24.81 -2.61 -17.48
N PHE A 99 -25.13 -3.11 -16.27
CA PHE A 99 -26.12 -2.48 -15.40
C PHE A 99 -25.48 -1.38 -14.56
N ASP A 100 -25.97 -0.14 -14.70
CA ASP A 100 -25.61 0.97 -13.82
C ASP A 100 -26.56 1.00 -12.60
N PRO A 101 -26.08 0.65 -11.39
CA PRO A 101 -26.91 0.62 -10.20
C PRO A 101 -27.35 2.01 -9.70
N ARG A 102 -26.73 3.09 -10.18
CA ARG A 102 -27.11 4.46 -9.78
C ARG A 102 -28.27 5.01 -10.60
N THR A 103 -28.41 4.55 -11.84
CA THR A 103 -29.44 5.03 -12.77
C THR A 103 -30.49 3.98 -13.12
N GLY A 104 -30.25 2.71 -12.77
CA GLY A 104 -31.11 1.58 -13.15
C GLY A 104 -31.07 1.27 -14.64
N ARG A 105 -30.13 1.84 -15.40
CA ARG A 105 -30.07 1.72 -16.86
C ARG A 105 -29.06 0.66 -17.28
N MET A 106 -29.38 -0.05 -18.35
CA MET A 106 -28.41 -0.89 -19.05
C MET A 106 -27.69 -0.06 -20.12
N SER A 107 -26.36 -0.11 -20.16
CA SER A 107 -25.53 0.41 -21.26
C SER A 107 -24.94 -0.74 -22.06
N ARG A 108 -24.81 -0.55 -23.38
CA ARG A 108 -24.29 -1.56 -24.31
C ARG A 108 -22.86 -1.22 -24.73
#